data_AF-A0A2E0T9S7-F1
#
_entry.id   AF-A0A2E0T9S7-F1
#
_cell.length_a   1.000
_cell.length_b   1.000
_cell.length_c   1.000
_cell.angle_alpha   90.00
_cell.angle_beta   90.00
_cell.angle_gamma   90.00
#
_symmetry.space_group_name_H-M   'P 1'
#
loop_
_entity.id
_entity.type
_entity.pdbx_description
1 polymer ?
#
loop_
_entity_poly.entity_id
_entity_poly.type
_entity_poly.pdbx_seq_one_letter_code
_entity_poly.pdbx_strand_id
1 'polypeptide(L)'
;MIWRVLESVHGHLGVLAAVALMHPAILLRKGLPLSRGARLSVILTTVVTAGAFGLGVGIYEAYREQVKRRLFAAAPDVGYLFETKEHLAWAVICLAFGAGVAALAAPVRGGRRLRQLSAITYAVAAVLCVVVVALGTYVASVRGFPEP
;
A
#
# COMPACT_ATOMS: atom_id res chain seq x y z
N MET A 1 -17.44 6.45 17.28
CA MET A 1 -16.18 7.22 17.41
C MET A 1 -14.96 6.41 16.97
N ILE A 2 -14.74 5.21 17.51
CA ILE A 2 -13.54 4.39 17.21
C ILE A 2 -13.36 4.07 15.71
N TRP A 3 -14.43 3.74 14.99
CA TRP A 3 -14.37 3.43 13.56
C TRP A 3 -13.87 4.59 12.69
N ARG A 4 -14.32 5.81 12.95
CA ARG A 4 -13.84 7.01 12.23
C ARG A 4 -12.35 7.26 12.46
N VAL A 5 -11.87 6.97 13.67
CA VAL A 5 -10.43 7.07 13.98
C VAL A 5 -9.66 6.00 13.20
N LEU A 6 -10.14 4.76 13.15
CA LEU A 6 -9.49 3.69 12.38
C LEU A 6 -9.47 3.97 10.87
N GLU A 7 -10.56 4.48 10.31
CA GLU A 7 -10.63 4.92 8.91
C GLU A 7 -9.62 6.04 8.62
N SER A 8 -9.57 7.05 9.50
CA SER A 8 -8.59 8.15 9.38
C SER A 8 -7.16 7.63 9.46
N VAL A 9 -6.84 6.81 10.46
CA VAL A 9 -5.50 6.21 10.63
C VAL A 9 -5.13 5.36 9.43
N HIS A 10 -6.06 4.55 8.90
CA HIS A 10 -5.83 3.76 7.69
C HIS A 10 -5.50 4.64 6.48
N GLY A 11 -6.24 5.73 6.28
CA GLY A 11 -5.95 6.69 5.20
C GLY A 11 -4.55 7.30 5.31
N HIS A 12 -4.16 7.76 6.49
CA HIS A 12 -2.83 8.33 6.75
C HIS A 12 -1.71 7.28 6.58
N LEU A 13 -1.94 6.05 7.05
CA LEU A 13 -1.00 4.95 6.85
C LEU A 13 -0.85 4.58 5.38
N GLY A 14 -1.92 4.67 4.57
CA GLY A 14 -1.85 4.48 3.12
C GLY A 14 -0.93 5.50 2.44
N VAL A 15 -1.08 6.79 2.79
CA VAL A 15 -0.20 7.86 2.28
C VAL A 15 1.25 7.63 2.73
N LEU A 16 1.46 7.30 4.01
CA LEU A 16 2.78 7.01 4.55
C LEU A 16 3.42 5.81 3.84
N ALA A 17 2.67 4.73 3.58
CA ALA A 17 3.14 3.57 2.85
C ALA A 17 3.56 3.93 1.42
N ALA A 18 2.77 4.73 0.71
CA ALA A 18 3.09 5.18 -0.64
C ALA A 18 4.45 5.91 -0.70
N VAL A 19 4.70 6.82 0.26
CA VAL A 19 5.97 7.53 0.38
C VAL A 19 7.10 6.58 0.81
N ALA A 20 6.85 5.71 1.79
CA ALA A 20 7.84 4.78 2.31
C ALA A 20 8.34 3.80 1.23
N LEU A 21 7.46 3.30 0.36
CA LEU A 21 7.79 2.37 -0.74
C LEU A 21 8.81 2.92 -1.74
N MET A 22 8.86 4.25 -1.91
CA MET A 22 9.86 4.90 -2.76
C MET A 22 11.28 4.80 -2.20
N HIS A 23 11.44 4.75 -0.88
CA HIS A 23 12.75 4.75 -0.25
C HIS A 23 13.58 3.50 -0.58
N PRO A 24 13.10 2.25 -0.39
CA PRO A 24 13.85 1.07 -0.82
C PRO A 24 14.01 0.99 -2.34
N ALA A 25 13.06 1.51 -3.13
CA ALA A 25 13.23 1.58 -4.60
C ALA A 25 14.47 2.41 -4.98
N ILE A 26 14.65 3.58 -4.36
CA ILE A 26 15.81 4.45 -4.61
C ILE A 26 17.10 3.85 -4.05
N LEU A 27 17.07 3.29 -2.84
CA LEU A 27 18.24 2.68 -2.20
C LEU A 27 18.78 1.48 -2.98
N LEU A 28 17.87 0.61 -3.44
CA LEU A 28 18.22 -0.66 -4.09
C LEU A 28 18.61 -0.49 -5.57
N ARG A 29 18.33 0.65 -6.20
CA ARG A 29 18.55 0.88 -7.65
C ARG A 29 19.96 0.56 -8.14
N LYS A 30 20.97 0.82 -7.30
CA LYS A 30 22.39 0.57 -7.63
C LYS A 30 22.79 -0.89 -7.43
N GLY A 31 21.96 -1.70 -6.77
CA GLY A 31 22.23 -3.12 -6.47
C GLY A 31 23.40 -3.34 -5.50
N LEU A 32 23.78 -2.31 -4.75
CA LEU A 32 24.85 -2.38 -3.74
C LEU A 32 24.42 -3.24 -2.55
N PRO A 33 25.36 -3.87 -1.82
CA PRO A 33 25.05 -4.56 -0.57
C PRO A 33 24.35 -3.65 0.43
N LEU A 34 23.37 -4.19 1.16
CA LEU A 34 22.57 -3.42 2.11
C LEU A 34 23.37 -3.11 3.38
N SER A 35 23.51 -1.82 3.70
CA SER A 35 23.92 -1.36 5.03
C SER A 35 22.84 -1.68 6.08
N ARG A 36 23.18 -1.61 7.37
CA ARG A 36 22.21 -1.82 8.46
C ARG A 36 21.01 -0.87 8.34
N GLY A 37 21.25 0.42 8.04
CA GLY A 37 20.18 1.40 7.82
C GLY A 37 19.30 1.08 6.62
N ALA A 38 19.88 0.61 5.51
CA ALA A 38 19.10 0.21 4.34
C ALA A 38 18.25 -1.03 4.61
N ARG A 39 18.75 -2.01 5.37
CA ARG A 39 17.95 -3.16 5.82
C ARG A 39 16.78 -2.72 6.68
N LEU A 40 17.03 -1.84 7.66
CA LEU A 40 15.98 -1.30 8.52
C LEU A 40 14.91 -0.58 7.70
N SER A 41 15.31 0.22 6.71
CA SER A 41 14.36 0.88 5.81
C SER A 41 13.48 -0.10 5.04
N VAL A 42 14.04 -1.18 4.49
CA VAL A 42 13.27 -2.22 3.79
C VAL A 42 12.26 -2.89 4.73
N ILE A 43 12.69 -3.23 5.95
CA ILE A 43 11.84 -3.84 6.98
C ILE A 43 10.71 -2.88 7.37
N LEU A 44 11.03 -1.65 7.77
CA LEU A 44 10.04 -0.66 8.19
C LEU A 44 9.03 -0.36 7.09
N THR A 45 9.48 -0.21 5.84
CA THR A 45 8.59 0.00 4.69
C THR A 45 7.61 -1.17 4.53
N THR A 46 8.12 -2.40 4.63
CA THR A 46 7.29 -3.61 4.50
C THR A 46 6.28 -3.70 5.66
N VAL A 47 6.71 -3.43 6.89
CA VAL A 47 5.85 -3.44 8.09
C VAL A 47 4.77 -2.36 8.02
N VAL A 48 5.11 -1.13 7.64
CA VAL A 48 4.13 -0.04 7.49
C VAL A 48 3.12 -0.38 6.40
N THR A 49 3.57 -0.90 5.25
CA THR A 49 2.68 -1.30 4.16
C THR A 49 1.76 -2.45 4.58
N ALA A 50 2.29 -3.46 5.28
CA ALA A 50 1.51 -4.56 5.82
C ALA A 50 0.52 -4.10 6.89
N GLY A 51 0.91 -3.16 7.76
CA GLY A 51 0.04 -2.55 8.76
C GLY A 51 -1.11 -1.77 8.12
N ALA A 52 -0.83 -0.97 7.09
CA ALA A 52 -1.86 -0.26 6.33
C ALA A 52 -2.86 -1.24 5.69
N PHE A 53 -2.36 -2.29 5.02
CA PHE A 53 -3.19 -3.33 4.41
C PHE A 53 -4.01 -4.10 5.46
N GLY A 54 -3.37 -4.57 6.53
CA GLY A 54 -4.02 -5.33 7.60
C GLY A 54 -5.08 -4.53 8.33
N LEU A 55 -4.84 -3.23 8.58
CA LEU A 55 -5.87 -2.34 9.12
C LEU A 55 -7.05 -2.18 8.16
N GLY A 56 -6.77 -2.07 6.85
CA GLY A 56 -7.79 -2.05 5.80
C GLY A 56 -8.66 -3.30 5.80
N VAL A 57 -8.05 -4.48 5.95
CA VAL A 57 -8.77 -5.76 6.11
C VAL A 57 -9.59 -5.79 7.40
N GLY A 58 -9.04 -5.30 8.51
CA GLY A 58 -9.71 -5.29 9.81
C GLY A 58 -10.96 -4.41 9.86
N ILE A 59 -10.99 -3.31 9.10
CA ILE A 59 -12.18 -2.47 8.96
C ILE A 59 -13.10 -2.91 7.81
N TYR A 60 -12.66 -3.87 6.99
CA TYR A 60 -13.24 -4.16 5.67
C TYR A 60 -14.68 -4.64 5.72
N GLU A 61 -15.00 -5.60 6.59
CA GLU A 61 -16.30 -6.28 6.57
C GLU A 61 -17.44 -5.32 6.89
N ALA A 62 -17.36 -4.65 8.05
CA ALA A 62 -18.34 -3.65 8.49
C ALA A 62 -18.45 -2.47 7.50
N TYR A 63 -17.31 -2.03 6.96
CA TYR A 63 -17.28 -0.97 5.98
C TYR A 63 -17.97 -1.42 4.69
N ARG A 64 -17.54 -2.53 4.07
CA ARG A 64 -18.03 -3.03 2.78
C ARG A 64 -19.55 -3.23 2.76
N GLU A 65 -20.14 -3.81 3.80
CA GLU A 65 -21.59 -4.08 3.84
C GLU A 65 -22.43 -2.81 3.68
N GLN A 66 -22.03 -1.74 4.36
CA GLN A 66 -22.74 -0.46 4.34
C GLN A 66 -22.34 0.38 3.13
N VAL A 67 -21.07 0.30 2.77
CA VAL A 67 -20.43 1.20 1.81
C VAL A 67 -20.72 0.80 0.38
N LYS A 68 -20.45 -0.47 0.08
CA LYS A 68 -20.43 -0.98 -1.28
C LYS A 68 -21.81 -0.93 -1.90
N ARG A 69 -22.83 -1.45 -1.19
CA ARG A 69 -24.21 -1.50 -1.68
C ARG A 69 -24.75 -0.10 -2.03
N ARG A 70 -24.52 0.87 -1.15
CA ARG A 70 -24.96 2.27 -1.39
C ARG A 70 -24.21 2.91 -2.55
N LEU A 71 -22.89 2.70 -2.66
CA LEU A 71 -22.09 3.20 -3.79
C LEU A 71 -22.58 2.65 -5.11
N PHE A 72 -22.77 1.32 -5.21
CA PHE A 72 -23.24 0.71 -6.46
C PHE A 72 -24.66 1.12 -6.84
N ALA A 73 -25.53 1.43 -5.88
CA ALA A 73 -26.87 1.93 -6.15
C ALA A 73 -26.88 3.40 -6.64
N ALA A 74 -25.98 4.24 -6.11
CA ALA A 74 -25.95 5.67 -6.40
C ALA A 74 -25.02 6.04 -7.59
N ALA A 75 -23.85 5.41 -7.68
CA ALA A 75 -22.80 5.67 -8.67
C ALA A 75 -22.01 4.37 -8.96
N PRO A 76 -22.50 3.52 -9.89
CA PRO A 76 -21.91 2.20 -10.18
C PRO A 76 -20.44 2.25 -10.58
N ASP A 77 -20.05 3.27 -11.34
CA ASP A 77 -18.67 3.56 -11.75
C ASP A 77 -17.73 3.74 -10.55
N VAL A 78 -18.16 4.50 -9.54
CA VAL A 78 -17.42 4.68 -8.28
C VAL A 78 -17.38 3.37 -7.48
N GLY A 79 -18.44 2.58 -7.54
CA GLY A 79 -18.47 1.21 -7.02
C GLY A 79 -17.39 0.30 -7.60
N TYR A 80 -17.18 0.34 -8.93
CA TYR A 80 -16.12 -0.44 -9.58
C TYR A 80 -14.71 0.06 -9.22
N LEU A 81 -14.52 1.38 -9.12
CA LEU A 81 -13.25 1.96 -8.66
C LEU A 81 -12.93 1.53 -7.22
N PHE A 82 -13.96 1.44 -6.38
CA PHE A 82 -13.85 0.95 -5.01
C PHE A 82 -13.35 -0.50 -4.92
N GLU A 83 -13.85 -1.40 -5.78
CA GLU A 83 -13.35 -2.78 -5.86
C GLU A 83 -11.94 -2.83 -6.44
N THR A 84 -11.69 -2.04 -7.49
CA THR A 84 -10.39 -2.00 -8.16
C THR A 84 -9.27 -1.62 -7.20
N LYS A 85 -9.47 -0.59 -6.36
CA LYS A 85 -8.46 -0.20 -5.36
C LYS A 85 -8.13 -1.33 -4.38
N GLU A 86 -9.04 -2.27 -4.12
CA GLU A 86 -8.80 -3.37 -3.18
C GLU A 86 -7.90 -4.43 -3.79
N HIS A 87 -8.13 -4.78 -5.06
CA HIS A 87 -7.24 -5.66 -5.80
C HIS A 87 -5.85 -5.04 -6.00
N LEU A 88 -5.79 -3.73 -6.26
CA LEU A 88 -4.53 -3.02 -6.32
C LEU A 88 -3.82 -2.98 -4.96
N ALA A 89 -4.54 -2.78 -3.85
CA ALA A 89 -3.95 -2.82 -2.51
C ALA A 89 -3.36 -4.21 -2.19
N TRP A 90 -4.04 -5.28 -2.61
CA TRP A 90 -3.52 -6.64 -2.53
C TRP A 90 -2.23 -6.81 -3.36
N ALA A 91 -2.22 -6.34 -4.61
CA ALA A 91 -1.03 -6.39 -5.45
C ALA A 91 0.15 -5.62 -4.82
N VAL A 92 -0.12 -4.44 -4.24
CA VAL A 92 0.90 -3.63 -3.54
C VAL A 92 1.55 -4.42 -2.40
N ILE A 93 0.77 -5.07 -1.53
CA ILE A 93 1.35 -5.83 -0.41
C ILE A 93 2.13 -7.05 -0.90
N CYS A 94 1.65 -7.78 -1.91
CA CYS A 94 2.39 -8.90 -2.49
C CYS A 94 3.73 -8.46 -3.08
N LEU A 95 3.74 -7.35 -3.84
CA LEU A 95 4.95 -6.79 -4.45
C LEU A 95 5.92 -6.28 -3.39
N ALA A 96 5.44 -5.51 -2.41
CA ALA A 96 6.26 -4.97 -1.33
C ALA A 96 6.89 -6.06 -0.47
N PHE A 97 6.11 -7.09 -0.10
CA PHE A 97 6.61 -8.21 0.69
C PHE A 97 7.61 -9.06 -0.10
N GLY A 98 7.29 -9.41 -1.34
CA GLY A 98 8.18 -10.15 -2.22
C GLY A 98 9.49 -9.42 -2.49
N ALA A 99 9.42 -8.11 -2.78
CA ALA A 99 10.60 -7.26 -2.97
C ALA A 99 11.46 -7.18 -1.70
N GLY A 100 10.82 -7.07 -0.53
CA GLY A 100 11.49 -7.01 0.77
C GLY A 100 12.23 -8.28 1.11
N VAL A 101 11.56 -9.44 0.98
CA VAL A 101 12.20 -10.75 1.17
C VAL A 101 13.36 -10.93 0.20
N ALA A 102 13.16 -10.65 -1.09
CA ALA A 102 14.20 -10.76 -2.10
C ALA A 102 15.40 -9.84 -1.83
N ALA A 103 15.16 -8.60 -1.38
CA ALA A 103 16.23 -7.64 -1.06
C ALA A 103 17.03 -8.06 0.17
N LEU A 104 16.37 -8.57 1.20
CA LEU A 104 17.00 -9.00 2.47
C LEU A 104 17.72 -10.34 2.34
N ALA A 105 17.19 -11.26 1.53
CA ALA A 105 17.79 -12.57 1.26
C ALA A 105 18.90 -12.51 0.19
N ALA A 106 19.03 -11.40 -0.54
CA ALA A 106 20.03 -11.28 -1.61
C ALA A 106 21.46 -11.47 -1.06
N PRO A 107 22.26 -12.37 -1.66
CA PRO A 107 23.61 -12.62 -1.19
C PRO A 107 24.49 -11.37 -1.35
N VAL A 108 25.42 -11.17 -0.42
CA VAL A 108 26.32 -10.00 -0.40
C VAL A 108 27.10 -9.92 -1.71
N ARG A 109 27.69 -11.03 -2.13
CA ARG A 109 28.34 -11.21 -3.43
C ARG A 109 27.35 -11.81 -4.42
N GLY A 110 27.29 -11.28 -5.65
CA GLY A 110 26.42 -11.81 -6.72
C GLY A 110 24.94 -11.39 -6.68
N GLY A 111 24.41 -10.89 -5.56
CA GLY A 111 23.00 -10.50 -5.43
C GLY A 111 22.57 -9.18 -6.10
N ARG A 112 23.40 -8.60 -6.98
CA ARG A 112 23.16 -7.26 -7.58
C ARG A 112 21.85 -7.22 -8.37
N ARG A 113 21.63 -8.19 -9.25
CA ARG A 113 20.43 -8.26 -10.11
C ARG A 113 19.16 -8.43 -9.27
N LEU A 114 19.19 -9.28 -8.25
CA LEU A 114 18.04 -9.49 -7.36
C LEU A 114 17.66 -8.19 -6.63
N ARG A 115 18.65 -7.45 -6.12
CA ARG A 115 18.39 -6.13 -5.48
C ARG A 115 17.83 -5.11 -6.47
N GLN A 116 18.31 -5.08 -7.71
CA GLN A 116 17.77 -4.20 -8.75
C GLN A 116 16.33 -4.57 -9.13
N LEU A 117 16.02 -5.86 -9.23
CA LEU A 117 14.65 -6.32 -9.45
C LEU A 117 13.76 -5.93 -8.27
N SER A 118 14.19 -6.13 -7.02
CA SER A 118 13.47 -5.62 -5.84
C SER A 118 13.25 -4.12 -5.91
N ALA A 119 14.21 -3.34 -6.41
CA ALA A 119 14.07 -1.89 -6.56
C ALA A 119 12.92 -1.54 -7.53
N ILE A 120 12.86 -2.21 -8.68
CA ILE A 120 11.80 -2.04 -9.67
C ILE A 120 10.46 -2.47 -9.08
N THR A 121 10.42 -3.62 -8.40
CA THR A 121 9.20 -4.14 -7.76
C THR A 121 8.68 -3.17 -6.69
N TYR A 122 9.55 -2.57 -5.88
CA TYR A 122 9.17 -1.52 -4.94
C TYR A 122 8.65 -0.25 -5.65
N ALA A 123 9.27 0.15 -6.76
CA ALA A 123 8.80 1.30 -7.54
C ALA A 123 7.41 1.06 -8.12
N VAL A 124 7.15 -0.14 -8.67
CA VAL A 124 5.82 -0.52 -9.16
C VAL A 124 4.81 -0.54 -8.01
N ALA A 125 5.17 -1.13 -6.86
CA ALA A 125 4.33 -1.12 -5.67
C ALA A 125 4.01 0.30 -5.21
N ALA A 126 4.98 1.22 -5.23
CA ALA A 126 4.77 2.61 -4.86
C ALA A 126 3.78 3.31 -5.80
N VAL A 127 3.92 3.14 -7.12
CA VAL A 127 3.00 3.70 -8.11
C VAL A 127 1.59 3.16 -7.91
N LEU A 128 1.44 1.85 -7.76
CA LEU A 128 0.12 1.25 -7.50
C LEU A 128 -0.46 1.74 -6.16
N CYS A 129 0.36 1.91 -5.13
CA CYS A 129 -0.07 2.42 -3.84
C CYS A 129 -0.58 3.87 -3.94
N VAL A 130 0.08 4.73 -4.72
CA VAL A 130 -0.40 6.08 -5.03
C VAL A 130 -1.76 6.03 -5.73
N VAL A 131 -1.94 5.13 -6.70
CA VAL A 131 -3.24 4.93 -7.36
C VAL A 131 -4.31 4.49 -6.35
N VAL A 132 -4.00 3.54 -5.46
CA VAL A 132 -4.92 3.09 -4.40
C VAL A 132 -5.33 4.25 -3.49
N VAL A 133 -4.36 5.06 -3.05
CA VAL A 133 -4.62 6.22 -2.20
C VAL A 133 -5.49 7.24 -2.93
N ALA A 134 -5.17 7.58 -4.18
CA ALA A 134 -5.94 8.52 -4.98
C ALA A 134 -7.39 8.05 -5.20
N LEU A 135 -7.59 6.77 -5.54
CA LEU A 135 -8.92 6.17 -5.66
C LEU A 135 -9.65 6.17 -4.32
N GLY A 136 -8.97 5.87 -3.22
CA GLY A 136 -9.55 5.93 -1.87
C GLY A 136 -10.03 7.34 -1.52
N THR A 137 -9.21 8.36 -1.77
CA THR A 137 -9.57 9.77 -1.56
C THR A 137 -10.75 10.18 -2.44
N TYR A 138 -10.78 9.77 -3.70
CA TYR A 138 -11.89 10.06 -4.61
C TYR A 138 -13.20 9.39 -4.18
N VAL A 139 -13.17 8.10 -3.82
CA VAL A 139 -14.37 7.42 -3.32
C VAL A 139 -14.87 8.06 -2.02
N ALA A 140 -13.95 8.50 -1.16
CA ALA A 140 -14.31 9.22 0.07
C ALA A 140 -14.96 10.58 -0.22
N SER A 141 -14.54 11.32 -1.26
CA SER A 141 -15.12 12.61 -1.59
C SER A 141 -16.53 12.51 -2.19
N VAL A 142 -16.79 11.50 -3.03
CA VAL A 142 -18.11 11.28 -3.67
C VAL A 142 -19.18 10.92 -2.64
N ARG A 143 -18.80 10.27 -1.53
CA ARG A 143 -19.75 9.91 -0.46
C ARG A 143 -20.39 11.11 0.22
N GLY A 144 -19.78 12.29 0.12
CA GLY A 144 -20.02 13.39 1.06
C GLY A 144 -19.59 12.96 2.46
N PHE A 145 -19.01 13.86 3.26
CA PHE A 145 -18.94 13.60 4.69
C PHE A 145 -20.40 13.50 5.17
N PRO A 146 -20.84 12.38 5.76
CA PRO A 146 -22.17 12.35 6.36
C PRO A 146 -22.18 13.44 7.42
N GLU A 147 -23.06 14.44 7.24
CA GLU A 147 -23.39 15.36 8.31
C GLU A 147 -23.81 14.54 9.55
N PRO A 148 -23.44 15.02 10.76
CA PRO A 148 -23.65 14.30 12.01
C PRO A 148 -25.10 13.84 12.24
#